data_AF-A0A944DGJ0-F1
#
_entry.id   AF-A0A944DGJ0-F1
#
_cell.length_a   1.000
_cell.length_b   1.000
_cell.length_c   1.000
_cell.angle_alpha   90.00
_cell.angle_beta   90.00
_cell.angle_gamma   90.00
#
_symmetry.space_group_name_H-M   'P 1'
#
loop_
_entity.id
_entity.type
_entity.pdbx_description
1 polymer ?
#
loop_
_entity_poly.entity_id
_entity_poly.type
_entity_poly.pdbx_seq_one_letter_code
_entity_poly.pdbx_strand_id
1 'polypeptide(L)'
;MRVISDGMIRGVPKSDCVDFRLPGAGVMVAYRDGYANRNGESLGMPAVSERSSATVMTELLVPAGQPIAFHYIGDQCYNMFSFVPKAGADYQLHAVGFYQCGVTLKQMTGATGRYSSVPLKESKLCRVTDNL
;
A
#
# COMPACT_ATOMS: atom_id res chain seq x y z
N MET A 1 3.36 8.80 -1.47
CA MET A 1 2.26 7.83 -1.34
C MET A 1 1.99 7.60 0.13
N ARG A 2 0.74 7.73 0.56
CA ARG A 2 0.27 7.39 1.89
C ARG A 2 -0.34 5.99 1.89
N VAL A 3 0.03 5.15 2.86
CA VAL A 3 -0.53 3.82 3.08
C VAL A 3 -1.19 3.81 4.44
N ILE A 4 -2.46 3.40 4.50
CA ILE A 4 -3.26 3.26 5.72
C ILE A 4 -3.77 1.81 5.77
N SER A 5 -3.54 1.11 6.89
CA SER A 5 -3.98 -0.27 7.03
C SER A 5 -4.23 -0.66 8.49
N ASP A 6 -5.16 -1.58 8.71
CA ASP A 6 -5.38 -2.34 9.96
C ASP A 6 -4.48 -3.60 10.05
N GLY A 7 -3.71 -3.89 9.01
CA GLY A 7 -2.82 -5.04 8.92
C GLY A 7 -1.40 -4.67 8.50
N MET A 8 -0.76 -5.57 7.78
CA MET A 8 0.55 -5.37 7.16
C MET A 8 0.40 -5.13 5.67
N ILE A 9 1.10 -4.13 5.15
CA ILE A 9 1.29 -3.92 3.71
C ILE A 9 2.77 -4.06 3.39
N ARG A 10 3.08 -4.99 2.49
CA ARG A 10 4.40 -5.13 1.88
C ARG A 10 4.33 -4.61 0.45
N GLY A 11 5.35 -3.87 0.04
CA GLY A 11 5.48 -3.34 -1.33
C GLY A 11 6.63 -4.01 -2.05
N VAL A 12 6.47 -4.21 -3.35
CA VAL A 12 7.49 -4.72 -4.27
C VAL A 12 7.59 -3.74 -5.44
N PRO A 13 8.53 -2.78 -5.38
CA PRO A 13 8.68 -1.79 -6.44
C PRO A 13 9.19 -2.45 -7.72
N LYS A 14 8.85 -1.84 -8.87
CA LYS A 14 9.30 -2.26 -10.21
C LYS A 14 8.84 -3.67 -10.61
N SER A 15 7.73 -4.13 -10.07
CA SER A 15 7.15 -5.46 -10.32
C SER A 15 5.64 -5.39 -10.32
N ASP A 16 4.98 -6.17 -11.17
CA ASP A 16 3.53 -6.38 -11.16
C ASP A 16 3.11 -7.69 -10.48
N CYS A 17 4.08 -8.43 -9.92
CA CYS A 17 3.89 -9.61 -9.08
C CYS A 17 4.67 -9.47 -7.76
N VAL A 18 4.28 -10.22 -6.74
CA VAL A 18 4.89 -10.19 -5.41
C VAL A 18 6.10 -11.14 -5.38
N ASP A 19 7.29 -10.58 -5.17
CA ASP A 19 8.55 -11.29 -4.86
C ASP A 19 9.37 -10.44 -3.88
N PHE A 20 9.50 -10.91 -2.64
CA PHE A 20 10.17 -10.17 -1.58
C PHE A 20 11.70 -10.20 -1.64
N ARG A 21 12.28 -10.92 -2.61
CA ARG A 21 13.73 -10.92 -2.87
C ARG A 21 14.14 -9.77 -3.77
N LEU A 22 13.19 -9.12 -4.45
CA LEU A 22 13.49 -8.02 -5.35
C LEU A 22 14.03 -6.81 -4.58
N PRO A 23 15.02 -6.09 -5.13
CA PRO A 23 15.57 -4.91 -4.47
C PRO A 23 14.50 -3.87 -4.15
N GLY A 24 14.49 -3.40 -2.89
CA GLY A 24 13.50 -2.43 -2.40
C GLY A 24 12.15 -3.04 -2.00
N ALA A 25 11.97 -4.36 -2.13
CA ALA A 25 10.83 -5.04 -1.55
C ALA A 25 10.93 -5.03 -0.02
N GLY A 26 9.80 -4.81 0.65
CA GLY A 26 9.81 -4.69 2.11
C GLY A 26 8.46 -4.38 2.71
N VAL A 27 8.43 -4.31 4.05
CA VAL A 27 7.26 -3.86 4.81
C VAL A 27 7.16 -2.35 4.71
N MET A 28 6.01 -1.85 4.26
CA MET A 28 5.72 -0.41 4.23
C MET A 28 5.10 0.00 5.56
N VAL A 29 4.04 -0.69 5.95
CA VAL A 29 3.28 -0.46 7.19
C VAL A 29 2.96 -1.79 7.85
N ALA A 30 2.91 -1.83 9.18
CA ALA A 30 2.49 -3.01 9.91
C ALA A 30 1.77 -2.62 11.21
N TYR A 31 0.53 -3.08 11.40
CA TYR A 31 -0.24 -2.80 12.61
C TYR A 31 0.33 -3.52 13.86
N ARG A 32 0.91 -4.71 13.67
CA ARG A 32 1.51 -5.51 14.75
C ARG A 32 2.97 -5.11 14.99
N ASP A 33 3.37 -5.13 16.25
CA ASP A 33 4.77 -4.93 16.65
C ASP A 33 5.67 -6.11 16.21
N GLY A 34 6.98 -5.84 16.12
CA GLY A 34 8.00 -6.85 15.77
C GLY A 34 8.42 -6.89 14.30
N TYR A 35 7.88 -6.02 13.45
CA TYR A 35 8.29 -5.88 12.05
C TYR A 35 9.08 -4.59 11.82
N ALA A 36 10.14 -4.65 11.02
CA ALA A 36 10.82 -3.46 10.51
C ALA A 36 9.88 -2.71 9.56
N ASN A 37 9.14 -1.74 10.08
CA ASN A 37 8.16 -0.94 9.36
C ASN A 37 8.54 0.54 9.38
N ARG A 38 7.84 1.35 8.57
CA ARG A 38 8.04 2.80 8.48
C ARG A 38 6.81 3.56 9.01
N ASN A 39 6.14 2.98 10.01
CA ASN A 39 4.93 3.56 10.59
C ASN A 39 5.23 4.99 11.09
N GLY A 40 4.30 5.92 10.83
CA GLY A 40 4.41 7.31 11.27
C GLY A 40 5.29 8.21 10.42
N GLU A 41 5.99 7.69 9.39
CA GLU A 41 6.69 8.56 8.45
C GLU A 41 5.71 9.49 7.73
N SER A 42 6.10 10.76 7.58
CA SER A 42 5.33 11.77 6.87
C SER A 42 6.19 12.51 5.85
N LEU A 43 5.61 12.72 4.68
CA LEU A 43 6.15 13.54 3.59
C LEU A 43 5.36 14.86 3.46
N GLY A 44 4.52 15.20 4.44
CA GLY A 44 3.71 16.42 4.44
C GLY A 44 2.47 16.35 3.55
N MET A 45 1.95 15.15 3.25
CA MET A 45 0.68 15.04 2.53
C MET A 45 -0.47 15.65 3.36
N PRO A 46 -1.49 16.29 2.76
CA PRO A 46 -2.61 16.88 3.51
C PRO A 46 -3.30 15.87 4.44
N ALA A 47 -3.65 16.28 5.65
CA ALA A 47 -4.21 15.39 6.67
C ALA A 47 -5.49 14.67 6.19
N VAL A 48 -5.67 13.41 6.62
CA VAL A 48 -6.93 12.67 6.40
C VAL A 48 -7.88 13.02 7.54
N SER A 49 -9.13 13.36 7.22
CA SER A 49 -10.17 13.71 8.20
C SER A 49 -10.59 12.54 9.09
N GLU A 50 -10.37 11.30 8.66
CA GLU A 50 -10.74 10.09 9.39
C GLU A 50 -9.49 9.24 9.67
N ARG A 51 -8.98 9.34 10.90
CA ARG A 51 -7.92 8.45 11.40
C ARG A 51 -8.53 7.52 12.44
N SER A 52 -8.70 6.26 12.09
CA SER A 52 -9.12 5.23 13.05
C SER A 52 -7.93 4.85 13.95
N SER A 53 -8.18 4.69 15.25
CA SER A 53 -7.18 4.15 16.19
C SER A 53 -6.82 2.69 15.89
N ALA A 54 -7.66 1.98 15.12
CA ALA A 54 -7.43 0.62 14.66
C ALA A 54 -6.64 0.55 13.33
N THR A 55 -5.98 1.64 12.92
CA THR A 55 -5.17 1.66 11.69
C THR A 55 -3.83 2.33 11.91
N VAL A 56 -2.80 1.81 11.24
CA VAL A 56 -1.48 2.42 11.12
C VAL A 56 -1.33 3.10 9.77
N MET A 57 -0.45 4.11 9.72
CA MET A 57 -0.21 4.89 8.52
C MET A 57 1.27 5.18 8.32
N THR A 58 1.69 5.27 7.07
CA THR A 58 3.02 5.75 6.65
C THR A 58 2.90 6.54 5.34
N GLU A 59 3.79 7.49 5.13
CA GLU A 59 3.97 8.19 3.87
C GLU A 59 5.38 7.96 3.35
N LEU A 60 5.49 7.48 2.12
CA LEU A 60 6.75 7.10 1.51
C LEU A 60 6.77 7.37 0.01
N LEU A 61 7.98 7.52 -0.53
CA LEU A 61 8.23 7.70 -1.95
C LEU A 61 8.19 6.35 -2.66
N VAL A 62 7.48 6.29 -3.79
CA VAL A 62 7.40 5.12 -4.66
C VAL A 62 7.91 5.47 -6.06
N PRO A 63 8.58 4.54 -6.76
CA PRO A 63 9.05 4.80 -8.11
C PRO A 63 7.88 4.97 -9.07
N ALA A 64 7.88 6.04 -9.86
CA ALA A 64 6.87 6.31 -10.87
C ALA A 64 7.16 5.58 -12.19
N GLY A 65 6.11 5.36 -13.00
CA GLY A 65 6.20 4.83 -14.36
C GLY A 65 6.48 3.32 -14.45
N GLN A 66 6.67 2.64 -13.33
CA GLN A 66 6.84 1.19 -13.24
C GLN A 66 5.81 0.61 -12.28
N PRO A 67 5.34 -0.63 -12.49
CA PRO A 67 4.39 -1.25 -11.59
C PRO A 67 4.98 -1.42 -10.20
N ILE A 68 4.12 -1.29 -9.19
CA ILE A 68 4.42 -1.69 -7.82
C ILE A 68 3.34 -2.68 -7.39
N ALA A 69 3.78 -3.85 -6.93
CA ALA A 69 2.92 -4.87 -6.37
C ALA A 69 2.86 -4.73 -4.86
N PHE A 70 1.70 -5.06 -4.30
CA PHE A 70 1.42 -4.99 -2.88
C PHE A 70 0.93 -6.35 -2.40
N HIS A 71 1.32 -6.70 -1.18
CA HIS A 71 0.76 -7.81 -0.44
C HIS A 71 0.18 -7.25 0.86
N TYR A 72 -1.13 -7.28 0.95
CA TYR A 72 -1.87 -6.96 2.17
C TYR A 72 -2.15 -8.23 2.95
N ILE A 73 -1.86 -8.18 4.25
CA ILE A 73 -2.11 -9.24 5.22
C ILE A 73 -2.81 -8.61 6.43
N GLY A 74 -4.12 -8.75 6.50
CA GLY A 74 -4.97 -8.30 7.61
C GLY A 74 -5.51 -9.47 8.43
N ASP A 75 -6.45 -9.19 9.33
CA ASP A 75 -7.12 -10.25 10.09
C ASP A 75 -8.06 -11.06 9.18
N GLN A 76 -7.78 -12.36 9.05
CA GLN A 76 -8.48 -13.30 8.16
C GLN A 76 -8.55 -12.84 6.69
N CYS A 77 -7.64 -11.97 6.26
CA CYS A 77 -7.65 -11.40 4.93
C CYS A 77 -6.24 -11.31 4.33
N TYR A 78 -6.10 -11.70 3.07
CA TYR A 78 -4.92 -11.39 2.28
C TYR A 78 -5.33 -10.97 0.87
N ASN A 79 -4.65 -9.97 0.32
CA ASN A 79 -4.84 -9.54 -1.06
C ASN A 79 -3.51 -9.21 -1.70
N MET A 80 -3.42 -9.48 -3.00
CA MET A 80 -2.31 -9.06 -3.83
C MET A 80 -2.83 -8.19 -4.96
N PHE A 81 -2.30 -6.98 -5.06
CA PHE A 81 -2.72 -6.03 -6.09
C PHE A 81 -1.54 -5.21 -6.57
N SER A 82 -1.67 -4.59 -7.73
CA SER A 82 -0.64 -3.75 -8.33
C SER A 82 -1.26 -2.55 -9.04
N PHE A 83 -0.45 -1.52 -9.21
CA PHE A 83 -0.77 -0.40 -10.10
C PHE A 83 0.51 0.29 -10.56
N VAL A 84 0.40 1.18 -11.55
CA VAL A 84 1.51 1.99 -12.07
C VAL A 84 1.33 3.44 -11.58
N PRO A 85 2.10 3.90 -10.58
CA PRO A 85 2.07 5.28 -10.12
C PRO A 85 2.58 6.26 -11.18
N LYS A 86 1.94 7.42 -11.28
CA LYS A 86 2.36 8.53 -12.14
C LYS A 86 3.36 9.42 -11.40
N ALA A 87 4.29 10.00 -12.14
CA ALA A 87 5.26 10.94 -11.57
C ALA A 87 4.54 12.21 -11.08
N GLY A 88 4.95 12.72 -9.92
CA GLY A 88 4.37 13.92 -9.31
C GLY A 88 2.94 13.77 -8.79
N ALA A 89 2.41 12.55 -8.74
CA ALA A 89 1.08 12.28 -8.22
C ALA A 89 1.15 11.71 -6.79
N ASP A 90 0.29 12.24 -5.94
CA ASP A 90 0.08 11.71 -4.60
C ASP A 90 -1.03 10.67 -4.58
N TYR A 91 -0.77 9.58 -3.88
CA TYR A 91 -1.69 8.44 -3.77
C TYR A 91 -1.96 8.13 -2.31
N GLN A 92 -3.19 7.73 -2.01
CA GLN A 92 -3.60 7.17 -0.74
C GLN A 92 -4.13 5.76 -0.96
N LEU A 93 -3.42 4.77 -0.40
CA LEU A 93 -3.85 3.39 -0.33
C LEU A 93 -4.52 3.16 1.01
N HIS A 94 -5.76 2.68 0.99
CA HIS A 94 -6.52 2.31 2.17
C HIS A 94 -6.86 0.83 2.08
N ALA A 95 -6.18 0.03 2.90
CA ALA A 95 -6.32 -1.42 2.97
C ALA A 95 -6.81 -1.78 4.37
N VAL A 96 -8.12 -1.78 4.53
CA VAL A 96 -8.82 -1.97 5.81
C VAL A 96 -10.05 -2.81 5.53
N GLY A 97 -10.30 -3.81 6.37
CA GLY A 97 -11.56 -4.54 6.27
C GLY A 97 -11.55 -5.91 6.94
N PHE A 98 -12.53 -6.09 7.81
CA PHE A 98 -12.90 -7.39 8.37
C PHE A 98 -13.75 -8.16 7.35
N TYR A 99 -13.35 -9.39 6.99
CA TYR A 99 -13.97 -10.29 6.01
C TYR A 99 -14.09 -9.81 4.55
N GLN A 100 -14.30 -8.52 4.27
CA GLN A 100 -14.47 -7.98 2.91
C GLN A 100 -13.17 -7.66 2.19
N CYS A 101 -12.03 -7.73 2.89
CA CYS A 101 -10.73 -7.53 2.27
C CYS A 101 -10.64 -6.22 1.45
N GLY A 102 -11.18 -5.14 2.01
CA GLY A 102 -11.34 -3.87 1.31
C GLY A 102 -10.00 -3.20 1.01
N VAL A 103 -9.63 -3.14 -0.26
CA VAL A 103 -8.48 -2.36 -0.73
C VAL A 103 -8.97 -1.31 -1.71
N THR A 104 -8.70 -0.04 -1.40
CA THR A 104 -9.00 1.07 -2.29
C THR A 104 -7.77 1.93 -2.48
N LEU A 105 -7.55 2.36 -3.72
CA LEU A 105 -6.51 3.30 -4.07
C LEU A 105 -7.15 4.58 -4.58
N LYS A 106 -6.70 5.71 -4.04
CA LYS A 106 -7.15 7.03 -4.45
C LYS A 106 -5.94 7.86 -4.86
N GLN A 107 -6.06 8.60 -5.95
CA GLN A 107 -5.10 9.63 -6.34
C GLN A 107 -5.62 10.98 -5.86
N MET A 108 -4.74 11.78 -5.25
CA MET A 108 -5.03 13.17 -4.94
C MET A 108 -4.92 14.01 -6.21
N THR A 109 -5.95 14.81 -6.47
CA THR A 109 -6.06 15.70 -7.62
C THR A 109 -6.08 17.15 -7.13
N GLY A 110 -5.07 17.92 -7.57
CA GLY A 110 -4.85 19.30 -7.14
C GLY A 110 -4.32 19.45 -5.72
N ALA A 111 -3.88 20.67 -5.38
CA ALA A 111 -3.31 21.01 -4.07
C ALA A 111 -4.35 21.00 -2.92
N THR A 112 -5.64 20.96 -3.24
CA THR A 112 -6.77 21.12 -2.31
C THR A 112 -7.45 19.79 -1.91
N GLY A 113 -6.86 18.64 -2.26
CA GLY A 113 -7.19 17.37 -1.59
C GLY A 113 -8.43 16.62 -2.10
N ARG A 114 -8.83 16.82 -3.37
CA ARG A 114 -9.86 15.97 -3.96
C ARG A 114 -9.27 14.62 -4.35
N TYR A 115 -9.91 13.53 -3.94
CA TYR A 115 -9.45 12.18 -4.26
C TYR A 115 -10.28 11.57 -5.40
N SER A 116 -9.61 11.01 -6.40
CA SER A 116 -10.23 10.18 -7.45
C SER A 116 -9.84 8.72 -7.27
N SER A 117 -10.80 7.80 -7.39
CA SER A 117 -10.51 6.36 -7.33
C SER A 117 -9.57 5.96 -8.48
N VAL A 118 -8.59 5.12 -8.18
CA VAL A 118 -7.67 4.54 -9.15
C VAL A 118 -7.90 3.03 -9.18
N PRO A 119 -8.12 2.44 -10.37
CA PRO A 119 -8.30 1.01 -10.48
C PRO A 119 -7.02 0.28 -10.05
N LEU A 120 -7.20 -0.77 -9.26
CA LEU A 120 -6.16 -1.71 -8.90
C LEU A 120 -6.25 -2.93 -9.81
N LYS A 121 -5.09 -3.44 -10.24
CA LYS A 121 -5.00 -4.72 -10.95
C LYS A 121 -4.71 -5.81 -9.93
N GLU A 122 -5.38 -6.95 -10.03
CA GLU A 122 -5.04 -8.13 -9.25
C GLU A 122 -3.58 -8.56 -9.54
N SER A 123 -2.86 -8.92 -8.50
CA SER A 123 -1.46 -9.37 -8.57
C SER A 123 -1.37 -10.83 -8.09
N LYS A 124 -0.27 -11.48 -8.43
CA LYS A 124 0.05 -12.85 -8.01
C LYS A 124 1.45 -12.91 -7.43
N LEU A 125 1.81 -14.05 -6.84
CA LEU A 125 3.21 -14.34 -6.53
C LEU A 125 4.00 -14.52 -7.83
N CYS A 126 5.19 -13.94 -7.92
CA CYS A 126 6.05 -14.17 -9.09
C CYS A 126 6.47 -15.65 -9.19
N ARG A 127 6.63 -16.31 -8.03
CA ARG A 127 6.85 -17.76 -7.92
C ARG A 127 5.82 -18.34 -6.97
N VAL A 128 5.06 -19.33 -7.44
CA VAL A 128 4.01 -20.00 -6.65
C VAL A 128 4.59 -20.65 -5.38
N THR A 129 5.87 -21.02 -5.40
CA THR A 129 6.59 -21.61 -4.26
C THR A 129 6.91 -20.62 -3.14
N ASP A 130 6.74 -19.31 -3.35
CA ASP A 130 6.96 -18.30 -2.30
C ASP A 130 5.77 -18.23 -1.30
N ASN A 131 4.78 -19.13 -1.43
CA ASN A 131 3.63 -19.29 -0.52
C ASN A 131 3.81 -20.43 0.51
N LEU A 132 5.01 -21.04 0.57
CA LEU A 132 5.36 -22.17 1.45
C LEU A 132 6.13 -21.70 2.69
#